data_AF-A0A5R9F7X9-F1
#
_entry.id   AF-A0A5R9F7X9-F1
#
_cell.length_a   1.000
_cell.length_b   1.000
_cell.length_c   1.000
_cell.angle_alpha   90.00
_cell.angle_beta   90.00
_cell.angle_gamma   90.00
#
_symmetry.space_group_name_H-M   'P 1'
#
loop_
_entity.id
_entity.type
_entity.pdbx_description
1 polymer ?
#
loop_
_entity_poly.entity_id
_entity_poly.type
_entity_poly.pdbx_seq_one_letter_code
_entity_poly.pdbx_strand_id
1 'polypeptide(L)'
;MFGIVMVFIMIFTAGCSSNSASNNSGNAGSSDDGGSDGKEVVKIGVLASLTGALESYGKQTQKGFELGLDYATDGTMEVGGKKIEFVFEDTETKPDTAVQKATSPIAIVDALKKTDGDASADALIEAMEGMSFETPKGTMTFREEDHQALQTMYAIKLEKKEGFDYPVPVLLKELSPEDTAPPVQN
;
A
#
# COMPACT_ATOMS: atom_id res chain seq x y z
N MET A 1 -49.13 -10.52 21.31
CA MET A 1 -50.17 -11.46 20.85
C MET A 1 -50.47 -11.11 19.39
N PHE A 2 -49.95 -11.93 18.47
CA PHE A 2 -50.25 -12.05 17.02
C PHE A 2 -50.37 -10.76 16.18
N GLY A 3 -49.68 -10.54 15.07
CA GLY A 3 -48.94 -11.42 14.17
C GLY A 3 -48.75 -10.72 12.82
N ILE A 4 -48.05 -11.42 11.91
CA ILE A 4 -47.83 -11.12 10.49
C ILE A 4 -46.56 -10.30 10.18
N VAL A 5 -45.45 -11.04 10.27
CA VAL A 5 -44.24 -10.87 9.48
C VAL A 5 -44.58 -11.27 8.03
N MET A 6 -44.53 -10.32 7.09
CA MET A 6 -44.71 -10.57 5.66
C MET A 6 -43.35 -10.60 4.97
N VAL A 7 -42.75 -11.79 4.97
CA VAL A 7 -41.56 -12.16 4.18
C VAL A 7 -41.96 -12.16 2.70
N PHE A 8 -41.42 -11.23 1.92
CA PHE A 8 -41.50 -11.25 0.46
C PHE A 8 -40.18 -11.83 -0.08
N ILE A 9 -40.12 -13.16 -0.15
CA ILE A 9 -39.09 -13.92 -0.88
C ILE A 9 -39.51 -13.95 -2.36
N MET A 10 -38.75 -13.28 -3.22
CA MET A 10 -38.94 -13.34 -4.68
C MET A 10 -37.73 -14.05 -5.31
N ILE A 11 -37.75 -15.38 -5.17
CA ILE A 11 -36.88 -16.30 -5.90
C ILE A 11 -37.25 -16.24 -7.39
N PHE A 12 -36.35 -15.70 -8.22
CA PHE A 12 -36.36 -15.91 -9.66
C PHE A 12 -35.31 -16.98 -10.00
N THR A 13 -35.73 -18.24 -9.94
CA THR A 13 -35.03 -19.36 -10.56
C THR A 13 -35.35 -19.40 -12.05
N ALA A 14 -34.38 -19.06 -12.90
CA ALA A 14 -34.34 -19.55 -14.27
C ALA A 14 -33.41 -20.75 -14.30
N GLY A 15 -33.99 -21.94 -14.41
CA GLY A 15 -33.26 -23.16 -14.71
C GLY A 15 -33.08 -23.32 -16.22
N CYS A 16 -31.91 -23.80 -16.62
CA CYS A 16 -31.79 -24.74 -17.72
C CYS A 16 -31.03 -25.96 -17.20
N SER A 17 -31.73 -27.09 -17.20
CA SER A 17 -31.22 -28.42 -16.96
C SER A 17 -30.60 -28.95 -18.27
N SER A 18 -29.36 -29.40 -18.21
CA SER A 18 -28.85 -30.45 -19.10
C SER A 18 -27.92 -31.34 -18.28
N ASN A 19 -28.48 -32.45 -17.82
CA ASN A 19 -27.75 -33.52 -17.15
C ASN A 19 -27.06 -34.38 -18.22
N SER A 20 -25.74 -34.48 -18.16
CA SER A 20 -24.97 -35.57 -18.77
C SER A 20 -23.75 -35.80 -17.91
N ALA A 21 -23.87 -36.74 -16.98
CA ALA A 21 -22.77 -37.29 -16.23
C ALA A 21 -21.91 -38.17 -17.16
N SER A 22 -20.62 -37.85 -17.29
CA SER A 22 -19.59 -38.82 -17.67
C SER A 22 -18.26 -38.41 -17.03
N ASN A 23 -17.72 -39.31 -16.22
CA ASN A 23 -16.42 -39.25 -15.57
C ASN A 23 -15.29 -39.14 -16.60
N ASN A 24 -14.29 -38.28 -16.36
CA ASN A 24 -12.89 -38.73 -16.23
C ASN A 24 -11.96 -37.62 -15.71
N SER A 25 -11.12 -38.00 -14.75
CA SER A 25 -9.71 -37.64 -14.56
C SER A 25 -9.12 -36.44 -15.31
N GLY A 26 -8.58 -35.51 -14.52
CA GLY A 26 -7.24 -35.00 -14.75
C GLY A 26 -7.12 -33.56 -15.23
N ASN A 27 -6.19 -32.88 -14.57
CA ASN A 27 -5.49 -31.66 -14.94
C ASN A 27 -6.05 -30.33 -14.41
N ALA A 28 -5.20 -29.71 -13.61
CA ALA A 28 -5.35 -28.45 -12.91
C ALA A 28 -5.78 -27.32 -13.85
N GLY A 29 -6.71 -26.51 -13.36
CA GLY A 29 -7.23 -25.34 -14.06
C GLY A 29 -6.13 -24.32 -14.30
N SER A 30 -5.84 -24.08 -15.58
CA SER A 30 -5.44 -22.76 -16.04
C SER A 30 -6.59 -21.80 -15.72
N SER A 31 -6.33 -20.90 -14.79
CA SER A 31 -7.21 -19.75 -14.58
C SER A 31 -6.89 -18.76 -15.70
N ASP A 32 -7.83 -18.71 -16.62
CA ASP A 32 -8.08 -17.64 -17.57
C ASP A 32 -8.11 -16.30 -16.81
N ASP A 33 -7.03 -15.51 -16.87
CA ASP A 33 -7.07 -14.11 -16.44
C ASP A 33 -7.45 -13.28 -17.67
N GLY A 34 -8.73 -12.97 -17.72
CA GLY A 34 -9.35 -12.16 -18.74
C GLY A 34 -8.77 -10.76 -18.73
N GLY A 35 -8.57 -10.22 -19.94
CA GLY A 35 -8.06 -8.88 -20.17
C GLY A 35 -8.75 -7.83 -19.31
N SER A 36 -7.93 -7.03 -18.63
CA SER A 36 -8.36 -5.83 -17.92
C SER A 36 -8.81 -4.78 -18.92
N ASP A 37 -10.13 -4.75 -19.17
CA ASP A 37 -10.83 -3.58 -19.71
C ASP A 37 -11.46 -2.78 -18.55
N GLY A 38 -10.73 -2.69 -17.43
CA GLY A 38 -11.04 -1.81 -16.32
C GLY A 38 -10.33 -0.49 -16.53
N LYS A 39 -11.08 0.62 -16.62
CA LYS A 39 -10.53 1.98 -16.66
C LYS A 39 -9.34 2.08 -15.70
N GLU A 40 -8.16 2.25 -16.26
CA GLU A 40 -6.90 2.23 -15.53
C GLU A 40 -6.96 3.30 -14.43
N VAL A 41 -6.62 2.93 -13.18
CA VAL A 41 -6.72 3.83 -12.03
C VAL A 41 -5.32 4.30 -11.62
N VAL A 42 -5.13 5.61 -11.56
CA VAL A 42 -3.91 6.23 -11.05
C VAL A 42 -4.07 6.46 -9.55
N LYS A 43 -3.38 5.66 -8.74
CA LYS A 43 -3.34 5.83 -7.29
C LYS A 43 -2.29 6.86 -6.89
N ILE A 44 -2.71 7.89 -6.17
CA ILE A 44 -1.81 8.93 -5.64
C ILE A 44 -1.80 8.82 -4.12
N GLY A 45 -0.65 8.43 -3.57
CA GLY A 45 -0.41 8.42 -2.12
C GLY A 45 -0.07 9.82 -1.62
N VAL A 46 -0.80 10.30 -0.61
CA VAL A 46 -0.56 11.60 0.02
C VAL A 46 -0.33 11.40 1.51
N LEU A 47 0.86 11.76 1.98
CA LEU A 47 1.20 11.76 3.40
C LEU A 47 0.81 13.10 4.01
N ALA A 48 -0.08 13.10 4.98
CA ALA A 48 -0.53 14.31 5.66
C ALA A 48 -0.70 14.05 7.16
N SER A 49 -0.53 15.10 7.98
CA SER A 49 -0.86 15.02 9.40
C SER A 49 -2.36 15.20 9.58
N LEU A 50 -3.13 14.11 9.44
CA LEU A 50 -4.58 14.11 9.58
C LEU A 50 -5.01 14.06 11.05
N THR A 51 -4.12 13.60 11.93
CA THR A 51 -4.25 13.72 13.37
C THR A 51 -3.01 14.36 14.00
N GLY A 52 -3.13 14.77 15.26
CA GLY A 52 -2.05 15.39 16.03
C GLY A 52 -2.10 16.92 16.01
N ALA A 53 -1.00 17.56 16.42
CA ALA A 53 -0.96 19.01 16.64
C ALA A 53 -1.20 19.84 15.36
N LEU A 54 -0.97 19.26 14.18
CA LEU A 54 -1.12 19.92 12.88
C LEU A 54 -2.32 19.43 12.07
N GLU A 55 -3.27 18.71 12.68
CA GLU A 55 -4.47 18.17 12.03
C GLU A 55 -5.23 19.20 11.17
N SER A 56 -5.40 20.42 11.69
CA SER A 56 -6.12 21.47 10.98
C SER A 56 -5.46 21.85 9.65
N TYR A 57 -4.12 21.80 9.59
CA TYR A 57 -3.36 22.00 8.36
C TYR A 57 -3.46 20.77 7.45
N GLY A 58 -3.37 19.55 7.98
CA GLY A 58 -3.54 18.33 7.18
C GLY A 58 -4.90 18.26 6.48
N LYS A 59 -5.98 18.60 7.18
CA LYS A 59 -7.34 18.68 6.61
C LYS A 59 -7.47 19.78 5.56
N GLN A 60 -6.78 20.91 5.72
CA GLN A 60 -6.74 21.97 4.71
C GLN A 60 -5.98 21.51 3.47
N THR A 61 -4.83 20.83 3.64
CA THR A 61 -4.06 20.27 2.54
C THR A 61 -4.84 19.21 1.78
N GLN A 62 -5.53 18.30 2.46
CA GLN A 62 -6.39 17.31 1.82
C GLN A 62 -7.45 17.97 0.94
N LYS A 63 -8.23 18.89 1.51
CA LYS A 63 -9.28 19.61 0.77
C LYS A 63 -8.73 20.44 -0.38
N GLY A 64 -7.59 21.10 -0.17
CA GLY A 64 -6.93 21.91 -1.19
C GLY A 64 -6.40 21.07 -2.34
N PHE A 65 -5.86 19.87 -2.03
CA PHE A 65 -5.38 18.92 -3.03
C PHE A 65 -6.54 18.34 -3.85
N GLU A 66 -7.60 17.90 -3.18
CA GLU A 66 -8.83 17.42 -3.83
C GLU A 66 -9.45 18.49 -4.72
N LEU A 67 -9.63 19.71 -4.21
CA LEU A 67 -10.16 20.84 -4.98
C LEU A 67 -9.26 21.24 -6.15
N GLY A 68 -7.94 21.19 -5.97
CA GLY A 68 -6.98 21.50 -7.03
C GLY A 68 -7.07 20.53 -8.19
N LEU A 69 -7.24 19.23 -7.91
CA LEU A 69 -7.43 18.21 -8.94
C LEU A 69 -8.83 18.24 -9.54
N ASP A 70 -9.86 18.49 -8.75
CA ASP A 70 -11.22 18.72 -9.25
C ASP A 70 -11.24 19.88 -10.25
N TYR A 71 -10.63 21.01 -9.88
CA TYR A 71 -10.49 22.17 -10.77
C TYR A 71 -9.64 21.86 -12.02
N ALA A 72 -8.52 21.16 -11.88
CA ALA A 72 -7.64 20.84 -12.99
C ALA A 72 -8.22 19.80 -13.97
N THR A 73 -9.20 19.01 -13.53
CA THR A 73 -9.84 17.95 -14.32
C THR A 73 -11.28 18.29 -14.72
N ASP A 74 -11.72 19.54 -14.53
CA ASP A 74 -13.11 19.97 -14.77
C ASP A 74 -14.16 19.09 -14.06
N GLY A 75 -13.82 18.62 -12.86
CA GLY A 75 -14.64 17.75 -12.03
C GLY A 75 -14.69 16.28 -12.47
N THR A 76 -13.93 15.89 -13.49
CA THR A 76 -13.92 14.51 -13.98
C THR A 76 -13.08 13.58 -13.12
N MET A 77 -12.07 14.09 -12.41
CA MET A 77 -11.07 13.31 -11.69
C MET A 77 -10.39 12.25 -12.57
N GLU A 78 -10.33 12.51 -13.88
CA GLU A 78 -9.70 11.67 -14.88
C GLU A 78 -8.52 12.42 -15.51
N VAL A 79 -7.37 11.76 -15.62
CA VAL A 79 -6.20 12.28 -16.33
C VAL A 79 -5.77 11.24 -17.36
N GLY A 80 -5.78 11.61 -18.64
CA GLY A 80 -5.43 10.69 -19.73
C GLY A 80 -6.39 9.50 -19.86
N GLY A 81 -7.67 9.67 -19.53
CA GLY A 81 -8.67 8.59 -19.52
C GLY A 81 -8.57 7.63 -18.34
N LYS A 82 -7.63 7.89 -17.41
CA LYS A 82 -7.40 7.12 -16.20
C LYS A 82 -8.05 7.80 -15.00
N LYS A 83 -8.77 7.06 -14.17
CA LYS A 83 -9.43 7.61 -12.98
C LYS A 83 -8.39 7.82 -11.87
N ILE A 84 -8.45 8.95 -11.17
CA ILE A 84 -7.57 9.20 -10.04
C ILE A 84 -8.21 8.66 -8.75
N GLU A 85 -7.43 7.93 -7.95
CA GLU A 85 -7.79 7.51 -6.59
C GLU A 85 -6.74 8.01 -5.60
N PHE A 86 -7.19 8.58 -4.48
CA PHE A 86 -6.31 9.08 -3.44
C PHE A 86 -6.22 8.12 -2.28
N VAL A 87 -5.00 7.90 -1.81
CA VAL A 87 -4.75 7.18 -0.55
C VAL A 87 -4.06 8.17 0.38
N PHE A 88 -4.81 8.65 1.37
CA PHE A 88 -4.26 9.51 2.40
C PHE A 88 -3.74 8.67 3.56
N GLU A 89 -2.46 8.85 3.88
CA GLU A 89 -1.82 8.19 5.01
C GLU A 89 -1.54 9.22 6.11
N ASP A 90 -2.08 8.95 7.30
CA ASP A 90 -1.91 9.82 8.46
C ASP A 90 -0.52 9.65 9.08
N THR A 91 0.20 10.75 9.19
CA THR A 91 1.53 10.79 9.82
C THR A 91 1.49 11.08 11.31
N GLU A 92 0.32 11.37 11.89
CA GLU A 92 0.11 11.72 13.31
C GLU A 92 0.95 12.91 13.81
N THR A 93 1.52 13.72 12.91
CA THR A 93 2.55 14.72 13.23
C THR A 93 3.82 14.10 13.87
N LYS A 94 4.07 12.81 13.66
CA LYS A 94 5.23 12.09 14.20
C LYS A 94 6.21 11.71 13.10
N PRO A 95 7.49 12.10 13.20
CA PRO A 95 8.52 11.72 12.22
C PRO A 95 8.60 10.20 12.03
N ASP A 96 8.56 9.43 13.13
CA ASP A 96 8.67 7.97 13.07
C ASP A 96 7.52 7.32 12.29
N THR A 97 6.28 7.78 12.52
CA THR A 97 5.11 7.30 11.77
C THR A 97 5.18 7.72 10.31
N ALA A 98 5.59 8.97 10.03
CA ALA A 98 5.72 9.48 8.66
C ALA A 98 6.67 8.62 7.82
N VAL A 99 7.84 8.28 8.37
CA VAL A 99 8.82 7.42 7.71
C VAL A 99 8.24 6.04 7.42
N GLN A 100 7.58 5.41 8.39
CA GLN A 100 6.96 4.09 8.20
C GLN A 100 5.92 4.11 7.08
N LYS A 101 5.07 5.15 7.04
CA LYS A 101 4.04 5.31 6.02
C LYS A 101 4.60 5.65 4.64
N ALA A 102 5.76 6.31 4.56
CA ALA A 102 6.42 6.65 3.30
C ALA A 102 7.16 5.48 2.65
N THR A 103 7.65 4.50 3.43
CA THR A 103 8.45 3.38 2.91
C THR A 103 7.71 2.56 1.85
N SER A 104 6.44 2.22 2.08
CA SER A 104 5.65 1.42 1.15
C SER A 104 5.46 2.07 -0.24
N PRO A 105 4.98 3.33 -0.36
CA PRO A 105 4.84 3.95 -1.67
C PRO A 105 6.17 4.19 -2.38
N ILE A 106 7.27 4.44 -1.65
CA ILE A 106 8.61 4.54 -2.27
C ILE A 106 8.99 3.22 -2.93
N ALA A 107 8.82 2.09 -2.23
CA ALA A 107 9.11 0.76 -2.77
C ALA A 107 8.31 0.46 -4.05
N ILE A 108 7.02 0.81 -4.06
CA ILE A 108 6.15 0.62 -5.22
C ILE A 108 6.62 1.47 -6.41
N VAL A 109 6.99 2.73 -6.18
CA VAL A 109 7.50 3.60 -7.24
C VAL A 109 8.79 3.06 -7.83
N ASP A 110 9.70 2.55 -7.00
CA ASP A 110 10.94 1.95 -7.50
C ASP A 110 10.70 0.61 -8.23
N ALA A 111 9.73 -0.19 -7.80
CA ALA A 111 9.25 -1.35 -8.55
C ALA A 111 8.70 -0.97 -9.93
N LEU A 112 7.82 0.02 -9.99
CA LEU A 112 7.25 0.49 -11.26
C LEU A 112 8.31 1.07 -12.21
N LYS A 113 9.38 1.69 -11.69
CA LYS A 113 10.51 2.11 -12.53
C LYS A 113 11.27 0.93 -13.11
N LYS A 114 11.40 -0.17 -12.36
CA LYS A 114 12.08 -1.39 -12.84
C LYS A 114 11.24 -2.17 -13.86
N THR A 115 9.92 -2.09 -13.77
CA THR A 115 8.98 -2.76 -14.68
C THR A 115 8.56 -1.87 -15.86
N ASP A 116 9.21 -0.72 -16.07
CA ASP A 116 8.84 0.27 -17.09
C ASP A 116 7.34 0.68 -17.04
N GLY A 117 6.77 0.68 -15.83
CA GLY A 117 5.38 1.03 -15.57
C GLY A 117 4.38 -0.13 -15.64
N ASP A 118 4.83 -1.37 -15.88
CA ASP A 118 3.97 -2.54 -15.76
C ASP A 118 3.59 -2.76 -14.28
N ALA A 119 2.30 -2.62 -13.99
CA ALA A 119 1.72 -2.73 -12.66
C ALA A 119 1.03 -4.09 -12.42
N SER A 120 1.21 -5.07 -13.31
CA SER A 120 0.71 -6.43 -13.11
C SER A 120 1.35 -7.07 -11.87
N ALA A 121 0.58 -7.92 -11.19
CA ALA A 121 1.04 -8.55 -9.95
C ALA A 121 2.32 -9.37 -10.18
N ASP A 122 2.38 -10.14 -11.26
CA ASP A 122 3.53 -10.98 -11.59
C ASP A 122 4.79 -10.15 -11.86
N ALA A 123 4.68 -9.07 -12.65
CA ALA A 123 5.81 -8.19 -12.93
C ALA A 123 6.33 -7.50 -11.66
N LEU A 124 5.42 -7.07 -10.77
CA LEU A 124 5.80 -6.44 -9.51
C LEU A 124 6.43 -7.43 -8.53
N ILE A 125 5.92 -8.66 -8.44
CA ILE A 125 6.52 -9.71 -7.59
C ILE A 125 7.95 -9.96 -8.04
N GLU A 126 8.16 -10.24 -9.33
CA GLU A 126 9.49 -10.50 -9.89
C GLU A 126 10.44 -9.30 -9.69
N ALA A 127 9.93 -8.07 -9.86
CA ALA A 127 10.76 -6.89 -9.67
C ALA A 127 11.14 -6.63 -8.20
N MET A 128 10.24 -6.96 -7.26
CA MET A 128 10.37 -6.65 -5.84
C MET A 128 11.16 -7.72 -5.06
N GLU A 129 11.22 -8.97 -5.54
CA GLU A 129 12.09 -10.00 -4.99
C GLU A 129 13.56 -9.55 -5.02
N GLY A 130 14.22 -9.52 -3.86
CA GLY A 130 15.62 -9.07 -3.75
C GLY A 130 15.83 -7.56 -3.97
N MET A 131 14.76 -6.78 -4.14
CA MET A 131 14.87 -5.36 -4.46
C MET A 131 15.41 -4.56 -3.28
N SER A 132 16.49 -3.80 -3.55
CA SER A 132 16.95 -2.70 -2.71
C SER A 132 16.41 -1.35 -3.17
N PHE A 133 16.02 -0.50 -2.23
CA PHE A 133 15.48 0.85 -2.47
C PHE A 133 15.85 1.81 -1.33
N GLU A 134 15.91 3.11 -1.64
CA GLU A 134 16.33 4.16 -0.70
C GLU A 134 15.15 4.70 0.11
N THR A 135 15.33 4.77 1.44
CA THR A 135 14.30 5.31 2.34
C THR A 135 14.90 6.38 3.25
N PRO A 136 14.08 7.16 3.98
CA PRO A 136 14.58 8.08 5.01
C PRO A 136 15.40 7.40 6.12
N LYS A 137 15.31 6.06 6.26
CA LYS A 137 16.12 5.26 7.20
C LYS A 137 17.34 4.61 6.55
N GLY A 138 17.71 5.03 5.35
CA GLY A 138 18.72 4.40 4.52
C GLY A 138 18.13 3.30 3.62
N THR A 139 19.02 2.52 3.01
CA THR A 139 18.66 1.45 2.10
C THR A 139 17.88 0.35 2.83
N MET A 140 16.76 -0.06 2.24
CA MET A 140 16.03 -1.26 2.62
C MET A 140 16.08 -2.26 1.48
N THR A 141 16.01 -3.56 1.81
CA THR A 141 16.00 -4.65 0.84
C THR A 141 14.90 -5.63 1.17
N PHE A 142 14.08 -6.02 0.19
CA PHE A 142 13.17 -7.16 0.35
C PHE A 142 13.96 -8.45 0.26
N ARG A 143 13.92 -9.25 1.32
CA ARG A 143 14.50 -10.60 1.33
C ARG A 143 13.73 -11.49 0.36
N GLU A 144 14.43 -12.21 -0.51
CA GLU A 144 13.82 -13.11 -1.51
C GLU A 144 13.03 -14.24 -0.85
N GLU A 145 13.51 -14.80 0.26
CA GLU A 145 12.94 -16.00 0.86
C GLU A 145 11.55 -15.79 1.49
N ASP A 146 11.29 -14.63 2.10
CA ASP A 146 10.07 -14.38 2.88
C ASP A 146 9.46 -12.97 2.67
N HIS A 147 10.02 -12.20 1.73
CA HIS A 147 9.63 -10.81 1.41
C HIS A 147 9.73 -9.85 2.60
N GLN A 148 10.51 -10.22 3.63
CA GLN A 148 10.77 -9.34 4.76
C GLN A 148 11.59 -8.13 4.30
N ALA A 149 11.11 -6.92 4.59
CA ALA A 149 11.90 -5.71 4.41
C ALA A 149 13.02 -5.65 5.46
N LEU A 150 14.24 -5.94 5.02
CA LEU A 150 15.45 -5.81 5.80
C LEU A 150 15.95 -4.38 5.77
N GLN A 151 16.42 -3.90 6.91
CA GLN A 151 16.86 -2.53 7.09
C GLN A 151 17.96 -2.46 8.15
N THR A 152 18.81 -1.47 8.05
CA THR A 152 19.78 -1.16 9.10
C THR A 152 19.04 -0.70 10.36
N MET A 153 19.43 -1.27 11.50
CA MET A 153 18.87 -0.90 12.80
C MET A 153 19.87 -0.05 13.58
N TYR A 154 19.38 0.90 14.37
CA TYR A 154 20.23 1.86 15.08
C TYR A 154 20.13 1.67 16.59
N ALA A 155 21.26 1.33 17.22
CA ALA A 155 21.37 1.37 18.67
C ALA A 155 21.68 2.82 19.09
N ILE A 156 20.70 3.48 19.71
CA ILE A 156 20.81 4.87 20.15
C ILE A 156 20.79 4.98 21.68
N LYS A 157 21.44 6.02 22.18
CA LYS A 157 21.35 6.45 23.58
C LYS A 157 20.78 7.86 23.62
N LEU A 158 19.80 8.08 24.48
CA LEU A 158 19.26 9.42 24.71
C LEU A 158 20.15 10.17 25.68
N GLU A 159 20.67 11.33 25.25
CA GLU A 159 21.52 12.18 26.08
C GLU A 159 20.96 13.60 26.16
N LYS A 160 21.05 14.22 27.33
CA LYS A 160 20.68 15.63 27.50
C LYS A 160 21.82 16.50 26.99
N LYS A 161 21.56 17.33 25.98
CA LYS A 161 22.54 18.27 25.42
C LYS A 161 22.13 19.70 25.73
N GLU A 162 23.11 20.56 25.97
CA GLU A 162 22.86 22.00 26.16
C GLU A 162 22.28 22.60 24.87
N GLY A 163 21.28 23.47 25.01
CA GLY A 163 20.56 24.07 23.88
C GLY A 163 19.38 23.26 23.33
N PHE A 164 19.10 22.07 23.87
CA PHE A 164 17.93 21.26 23.51
C PHE A 164 17.05 21.00 24.74
N ASP A 165 15.75 21.27 24.62
CA ASP A 165 14.78 21.04 25.70
C ASP A 165 14.30 19.58 25.80
N TYR A 166 14.81 18.71 24.92
CA TYR A 166 14.47 17.30 24.84
C TYR A 166 15.74 16.42 24.77
N PRO A 167 15.65 15.13 25.17
CA PRO A 167 16.76 14.20 25.02
C PRO A 167 17.14 14.02 23.55
N VAL A 168 18.41 14.20 23.22
CA VAL A 168 18.94 14.05 21.86
C VAL A 168 19.40 12.61 21.67
N PRO A 169 18.94 11.90 20.63
CA PRO A 169 19.45 10.58 20.31
C PRO A 169 20.90 10.68 19.80
N VAL A 170 21.80 9.95 20.46
CA VAL A 170 23.19 9.79 20.06
C VAL A 170 23.36 8.36 19.57
N LEU A 171 23.83 8.21 18.33
CA LEU A 171 24.10 6.92 17.73
C LEU A 171 25.26 6.23 18.45
N LEU A 172 25.03 5.02 18.96
CA LEU A 172 26.08 4.17 19.52
C LEU A 172 26.65 3.23 18.46
N LYS A 173 25.76 2.57 17.71
CA LYS A 173 26.13 1.56 16.73
C LYS A 173 25.05 1.41 15.67
N GLU A 174 25.47 1.25 14.42
CA GLU A 174 24.64 0.74 13.33
C GLU A 174 24.72 -0.79 13.34
N LEU A 175 23.57 -1.44 13.28
CA LEU A 175 23.43 -2.88 13.22
C LEU A 175 23.00 -3.22 11.79
N SER A 176 23.82 -4.03 11.12
CA SER A 176 23.55 -4.40 9.73
C SER A 176 22.26 -5.23 9.64
N PRO A 177 21.64 -5.27 8.45
CA PRO A 177 20.50 -6.16 8.23
C PRO A 177 20.85 -7.64 8.42
N GLU A 178 22.10 -8.05 8.16
CA GLU A 178 22.59 -9.41 8.39
C GLU A 178 22.62 -9.77 9.88
N ASP A 179 23.05 -8.84 10.73
CA ASP A 179 23.16 -9.04 12.18
C ASP A 179 21.78 -9.07 12.88
N THR A 180 20.77 -8.47 12.26
CA THR A 180 19.45 -8.21 12.87
C THR A 180 18.28 -8.88 12.17
N ALA A 181 18.58 -9.59 11.07
CA ALA A 181 17.67 -10.41 10.31
C ALA A 181 16.85 -11.35 11.23
N PRO A 182 15.52 -11.20 11.29
CA PRO A 182 14.67 -12.23 11.90
C PRO A 182 14.83 -13.55 11.14
N PRO A 183 14.72 -14.71 11.83
CA PRO A 183 14.75 -15.99 11.16
C PRO A 183 13.55 -16.13 10.22
N VAL A 184 13.80 -16.79 9.09
CA VAL A 184 12.78 -17.15 8.09
C VAL A 184 11.79 -18.15 8.72
N GLN A 185 10.48 -17.91 8.59
CA GLN A 185 9.41 -18.70 9.24
C GLN A 185 8.19 -18.99 8.35
N ASN A 186 8.33 -18.91 7.02
CA ASN A 186 7.25 -19.11 6.06
C ASN A 186 6.93 -20.59 5.77
#